data_AF-A0A7X4GRH3-F1
#
_entry.id   AF-A0A7X4GRH3-F1
#
_cell.length_a   1.000
_cell.length_b   1.000
_cell.length_c   1.000
_cell.angle_alpha   90.00
_cell.angle_beta   90.00
_cell.angle_gamma   90.00
#
_symmetry.space_group_name_H-M   'P 1'
#
loop_
_entity.id
_entity.type
_entity.pdbx_description
1 polymer ?
#
loop_
_entity_poly.entity_id
_entity_poly.type
_entity_poly.pdbx_seq_one_letter_code
_entity_poly.pdbx_strand_id
1 'polypeptide(L)'
;MTTRLILMAFYLVLTLFPLCGQAQSAIELINLAAADLKDGSIGILDERSKKQLSEGDLDKSLLALGEIQEIVGPEDLLVGNTWQASGRAVHNNGISDWRLVYSGDSHKIVFAELSITPIGAEIQERPDGGNRGAALAPSKVSASLAPCASFPQLCVKAATNANQRQVEFLFATTRALDVARTRTSFTGERGPLAYGAARVNVPLDHRVGHIELPLKYALWGYDLYEQKADPNKHFFIKEVCKLTAKEWTQLLQAKGDNEALVFVHGYNNSFEDSLYSMAQIVWDLQYRGTAVLFTWASRGKTVDYQYDKESAAISSQEFTDLLRNLTNQGIKKIHVLAHSMGNMVIIDALKSQKQDPVPLKIAELIMAAPDVDRDYFRQNAPAIRPLTKGMTLYASSSDRALLASRKLAGNIPRAGDVPAEGPLVIDGIDTIDVTAVGTELLGLNHDVFASSRPIMSDIGILLSTDPRKPPNQRLASYIFAVPGNAKTPLYWRYGK
;
A
#
# COMPACT_ATOMS: atom_id res chain seq x y z
N MET A 1 -27.30 -26.65 26.04
CA MET A 1 -26.92 -25.22 26.15
C MET A 1 -25.53 -24.96 25.55
N THR A 2 -25.11 -25.78 24.58
CA THR A 2 -23.71 -25.95 24.14
C THR A 2 -23.54 -25.84 22.63
N THR A 3 -24.59 -25.43 21.91
CA THR A 3 -24.57 -25.24 20.45
C THR A 3 -24.68 -23.76 20.05
N ARG A 4 -25.07 -22.87 20.98
CA ARG A 4 -25.29 -21.44 20.72
C ARG A 4 -24.06 -20.55 20.89
N LEU A 5 -22.99 -21.02 21.55
CA LEU A 5 -21.75 -20.24 21.74
C LEU A 5 -20.68 -20.52 20.67
N ILE A 6 -20.64 -21.75 20.12
CA ILE A 6 -19.75 -22.12 19.00
C ILE A 6 -20.21 -21.45 17.70
N LEU A 7 -21.54 -21.34 17.51
CA LEU A 7 -22.09 -20.53 16.43
C LEU A 7 -21.73 -19.06 16.55
N MET A 8 -21.43 -18.54 17.76
CA MET A 8 -21.27 -17.11 18.03
C MET A 8 -19.87 -16.59 17.68
N ALA A 9 -18.83 -17.43 17.77
CA ALA A 9 -17.49 -17.11 17.28
C ALA A 9 -17.39 -17.18 15.75
N PHE A 10 -18.19 -18.05 15.12
CA PHE A 10 -18.42 -18.01 13.66
C PHE A 10 -19.41 -16.89 13.26
N TYR A 11 -20.40 -16.54 14.11
CA TYR A 11 -21.36 -15.44 13.86
C TYR A 11 -20.76 -14.06 14.04
N LEU A 12 -19.67 -13.88 14.81
CA LEU A 12 -19.04 -12.57 14.97
C LEU A 12 -18.30 -12.10 13.70
N VAL A 13 -18.17 -12.98 12.71
CA VAL A 13 -17.70 -12.68 11.35
C VAL A 13 -18.87 -12.67 10.34
N LEU A 14 -20.11 -12.99 10.77
CA LEU A 14 -21.27 -13.18 9.91
C LEU A 14 -22.49 -12.36 10.36
N THR A 15 -22.50 -11.09 9.99
CA THR A 15 -23.69 -10.48 9.36
C THR A 15 -23.20 -9.45 8.36
N LEU A 16 -23.19 -9.82 7.07
CA LEU A 16 -23.48 -8.98 5.90
C LEU A 16 -23.17 -9.85 4.67
N PHE A 17 -24.07 -9.82 3.69
CA PHE A 17 -24.02 -10.49 2.38
C PHE A 17 -24.44 -11.97 2.31
N PRO A 18 -25.72 -12.23 2.01
CA PRO A 18 -26.09 -13.39 1.21
C PRO A 18 -25.85 -13.09 -0.28
N LEU A 19 -25.50 -14.13 -1.04
CA LEU A 19 -25.54 -14.26 -2.51
C LEU A 19 -24.33 -13.73 -3.30
N CYS A 20 -23.43 -14.64 -3.69
CA CYS A 20 -22.97 -14.79 -5.08
C CYS A 20 -22.23 -16.13 -5.24
N GLY A 21 -22.56 -16.89 -6.28
CA GLY A 21 -21.93 -18.19 -6.55
C GLY A 21 -20.59 -18.04 -7.24
N GLN A 22 -19.51 -18.21 -6.47
CA GLN A 22 -18.14 -18.64 -6.81
C GLN A 22 -17.17 -17.93 -5.85
N ALA A 23 -16.32 -18.71 -5.19
CA ALA A 23 -15.32 -18.17 -4.27
C ALA A 23 -14.13 -17.59 -5.05
N GLN A 24 -13.73 -16.37 -4.70
CA GLN A 24 -12.70 -15.56 -5.33
C GLN A 24 -11.47 -15.38 -4.44
N SER A 25 -11.49 -15.92 -3.21
CA SER A 25 -10.36 -15.88 -2.27
C SER A 25 -10.35 -17.07 -1.30
N ALA A 26 -9.23 -17.28 -0.61
CA ALA A 26 -9.14 -18.32 0.41
C ALA A 26 -10.11 -18.14 1.57
N ILE A 27 -10.30 -16.90 1.96
CA ILE A 27 -11.21 -16.55 3.05
C ILE A 27 -12.64 -16.94 2.64
N GLU A 28 -13.02 -16.74 1.39
CA GLU A 28 -14.33 -17.16 0.88
C GLU A 28 -14.47 -18.68 0.81
N LEU A 29 -13.43 -19.42 0.39
CA LEU A 29 -13.46 -20.88 0.37
C LEU A 29 -13.55 -21.48 1.78
N ILE A 30 -12.83 -20.91 2.74
CA ILE A 30 -12.91 -21.28 4.16
C ILE A 30 -14.33 -21.03 4.68
N ASN A 31 -14.94 -19.88 4.35
CA ASN A 31 -16.28 -19.54 4.78
C ASN A 31 -17.34 -20.52 4.20
N LEU A 32 -17.20 -20.89 2.92
CA LEU A 32 -18.11 -21.85 2.28
C LEU A 32 -17.92 -23.27 2.82
N ALA A 33 -16.69 -23.70 3.05
CA ALA A 33 -16.37 -25.00 3.65
C ALA A 33 -16.94 -25.11 5.07
N ALA A 34 -16.78 -24.06 5.87
CA ALA A 34 -17.29 -24.01 7.24
C ALA A 34 -18.82 -24.01 7.29
N ALA A 35 -19.47 -23.31 6.36
CA ALA A 35 -20.92 -23.37 6.22
C ALA A 35 -21.39 -24.79 5.84
N ASP A 36 -20.70 -25.46 4.92
CA ASP A 36 -21.02 -26.84 4.53
C ASP A 36 -20.81 -27.87 5.67
N LEU A 37 -19.85 -27.67 6.58
CA LEU A 37 -19.68 -28.50 7.78
C LEU A 37 -20.80 -28.29 8.82
N LYS A 38 -21.36 -27.09 8.88
CA LYS A 38 -22.31 -26.68 9.93
C LYS A 38 -23.73 -27.18 9.68
N ASP A 39 -24.19 -27.14 8.43
CA ASP A 39 -25.56 -27.51 8.07
C ASP A 39 -25.69 -28.33 6.78
N GLY A 40 -24.56 -28.65 6.12
CA GLY A 40 -24.54 -29.45 4.89
C GLY A 40 -25.18 -28.79 3.67
N SER A 41 -25.50 -27.50 3.74
CA SER A 41 -26.38 -26.83 2.76
C SER A 41 -25.67 -26.41 1.46
N ILE A 42 -24.33 -26.36 1.44
CA ILE A 42 -23.56 -25.79 0.32
C ILE A 42 -23.01 -26.89 -0.61
N GLY A 43 -22.70 -28.08 -0.10
CA GLY A 43 -22.21 -29.21 -0.88
C GLY A 43 -20.82 -29.02 -1.50
N ILE A 44 -20.03 -28.08 -0.98
CA ILE A 44 -18.70 -27.72 -1.50
C ILE A 44 -17.60 -28.64 -1.01
N LEU A 45 -17.72 -29.28 0.16
CA LEU A 45 -16.77 -30.28 0.61
C LEU A 45 -17.14 -31.64 0.01
N ASP A 46 -16.15 -32.37 -0.50
CA ASP A 46 -16.36 -33.77 -0.87
C ASP A 46 -16.50 -34.67 0.38
N GLU A 47 -17.08 -35.86 0.20
CA GLU A 47 -17.35 -36.79 1.31
C GLU A 47 -16.08 -37.20 2.07
N ARG A 48 -14.93 -37.24 1.37
CA ARG A 48 -13.64 -37.58 1.96
C ARG A 48 -13.13 -36.47 2.88
N SER A 49 -13.19 -35.21 2.43
CA SER A 49 -12.79 -34.03 3.21
C SER A 49 -13.74 -33.80 4.38
N LYS A 50 -15.05 -34.02 4.19
CA LYS A 50 -16.04 -34.01 5.29
C LYS A 50 -15.68 -35.00 6.37
N LYS A 51 -15.36 -36.24 5.99
CA LYS A 51 -14.97 -37.30 6.93
C LYS A 51 -13.66 -36.96 7.65
N GLN A 52 -12.64 -36.47 6.94
CA GLN A 52 -11.34 -36.12 7.53
C GLN A 52 -11.44 -34.96 8.53
N LEU A 53 -12.27 -33.95 8.27
CA LEU A 53 -12.48 -32.82 9.18
C LEU A 53 -13.42 -33.15 10.35
N SER A 54 -14.17 -34.25 10.28
CA SER A 54 -15.06 -34.73 11.35
C SER A 54 -14.50 -35.92 12.13
N GLU A 55 -13.33 -36.44 11.74
CA GLU A 55 -12.64 -37.53 12.43
C GLU A 55 -11.80 -37.02 13.61
N GLY A 56 -11.95 -37.67 14.78
CA GLY A 56 -11.17 -37.39 15.99
C GLY A 56 -11.76 -36.32 16.92
N ASP A 57 -11.02 -35.99 17.98
CA ASP A 57 -11.38 -34.93 18.94
C ASP A 57 -10.90 -33.53 18.46
N LEU A 58 -10.84 -33.30 17.13
CA LEU A 58 -10.33 -32.06 16.54
C LEU A 58 -11.08 -30.82 17.05
N ASP A 59 -12.41 -30.88 17.15
CA ASP A 59 -13.23 -29.81 17.70
C ASP A 59 -12.86 -29.47 19.15
N LYS A 60 -12.68 -30.49 20.00
CA LYS A 60 -12.26 -30.28 21.40
C LYS A 60 -10.84 -29.72 21.47
N SER A 61 -9.97 -30.15 20.57
CA SER A 61 -8.58 -29.72 20.50
C SER A 61 -8.45 -28.26 20.05
N LEU A 62 -9.24 -27.83 19.05
CA LEU A 62 -9.35 -26.42 18.62
C LEU A 62 -9.97 -25.54 19.71
N LEU A 63 -11.01 -26.02 20.40
CA LEU A 63 -11.60 -25.31 21.54
C LEU A 63 -10.58 -25.10 22.67
N ALA A 64 -9.73 -26.10 22.92
CA ALA A 64 -8.66 -26.00 23.90
C ALA A 64 -7.61 -24.94 23.53
N LEU A 65 -7.40 -24.66 22.23
CA LEU A 65 -6.54 -23.57 21.77
C LEU A 65 -7.10 -22.18 22.12
N GLY A 66 -8.41 -22.05 22.30
CA GLY A 66 -9.07 -20.76 22.56
C GLY A 66 -9.24 -19.89 21.31
N GLU A 67 -9.61 -18.62 21.50
CA GLU A 67 -9.92 -17.71 20.40
C GLU A 67 -8.71 -17.45 19.49
N ILE A 68 -8.98 -17.37 18.18
CA ILE A 68 -7.99 -16.96 17.16
C ILE A 68 -7.62 -15.50 17.41
N GLN A 69 -6.33 -15.26 17.60
CA GLN A 69 -5.74 -13.94 17.77
C GLN A 69 -5.25 -13.36 16.44
N GLU A 70 -4.76 -14.21 15.53
CA GLU A 70 -4.17 -13.80 14.27
C GLU A 70 -4.25 -14.93 13.22
N ILE A 71 -4.35 -14.58 11.93
CA ILE A 71 -4.13 -15.52 10.82
C ILE A 71 -2.87 -15.08 10.08
N VAL A 72 -1.86 -15.94 10.05
CA VAL A 72 -0.51 -15.68 9.55
C VAL A 72 -0.27 -16.44 8.24
N GLY A 73 0.23 -15.70 7.25
CA GLY A 73 0.73 -16.22 5.98
C GLY A 73 -0.27 -17.14 5.26
N PRO A 74 -1.48 -16.65 4.92
CA PRO A 74 -2.30 -17.34 3.93
C PRO A 74 -1.58 -17.25 2.57
N GLU A 75 -1.31 -18.40 1.98
CA GLU A 75 -0.71 -18.55 0.66
C GLU A 75 -1.76 -19.11 -0.28
N ASP A 76 -1.95 -18.46 -1.43
CA ASP A 76 -2.89 -18.87 -2.47
C ASP A 76 -2.11 -19.21 -3.74
N LEU A 77 -2.38 -20.39 -4.28
CA LEU A 77 -1.73 -20.88 -5.49
C LEU A 77 -2.76 -21.50 -6.44
N LEU A 78 -2.85 -20.95 -7.66
CA LEU A 78 -3.65 -21.52 -8.74
C LEU A 78 -2.77 -22.37 -9.66
N VAL A 79 -3.04 -23.67 -9.74
CA VAL A 79 -2.34 -24.62 -10.63
C VAL A 79 -3.36 -25.29 -11.55
N GLY A 80 -3.39 -24.88 -12.83
CA GLY A 80 -4.42 -25.33 -13.76
C GLY A 80 -5.81 -24.89 -13.32
N ASN A 81 -6.78 -25.81 -13.27
CA ASN A 81 -8.13 -25.54 -12.75
C ASN A 81 -8.27 -25.87 -11.25
N THR A 82 -7.16 -25.97 -10.53
CA THR A 82 -7.13 -26.31 -9.11
C THR A 82 -6.52 -25.17 -8.31
N TRP A 83 -7.25 -24.72 -7.31
CA TRP A 83 -6.83 -23.65 -6.41
C TRP A 83 -6.44 -24.26 -5.07
N GLN A 84 -5.25 -23.94 -4.58
CA GLN A 84 -4.73 -24.39 -3.30
C GLN A 84 -4.57 -23.21 -2.37
N ALA A 85 -4.92 -23.38 -1.11
CA ALA A 85 -4.54 -22.45 -0.08
C ALA A 85 -4.07 -23.12 1.19
N SER A 86 -3.18 -22.44 1.88
CA SER A 86 -2.74 -22.85 3.22
C SER A 86 -2.54 -21.64 4.10
N GLY A 87 -2.60 -21.82 5.41
CA GLY A 87 -2.37 -20.73 6.35
C GLY A 87 -2.29 -21.22 7.78
N ARG A 88 -1.94 -20.32 8.70
CA ARG A 88 -1.85 -20.60 10.13
C ARG A 88 -2.76 -19.67 10.90
N ALA A 89 -3.58 -20.19 11.80
CA ALA A 89 -4.23 -19.40 12.83
C ALA A 89 -3.43 -19.52 14.14
N VAL A 90 -3.16 -18.39 14.78
CA VAL A 90 -2.58 -18.32 16.12
C VAL A 90 -3.71 -18.13 17.11
N HIS A 91 -3.77 -18.98 18.12
CA HIS A 91 -4.78 -18.96 19.18
C HIS A 91 -4.13 -18.62 20.52
N ASN A 92 -4.95 -18.41 21.56
CA ASN A 92 -4.47 -18.15 22.93
C ASN A 92 -3.54 -19.24 23.47
N ASN A 93 -3.83 -20.51 23.18
CA ASN A 93 -3.17 -21.68 23.75
C ASN A 93 -2.54 -22.60 22.70
N GLY A 94 -2.21 -22.08 21.51
CA GLY A 94 -1.46 -22.80 20.48
C GLY A 94 -1.73 -22.27 19.08
N ILE A 95 -1.49 -23.09 18.07
CA ILE A 95 -1.68 -22.75 16.65
C ILE A 95 -2.48 -23.83 15.95
N SER A 96 -3.18 -23.45 14.88
CA SER A 96 -3.73 -24.42 13.92
C SER A 96 -3.26 -24.07 12.51
N ASP A 97 -2.70 -25.04 11.79
CA ASP A 97 -2.37 -24.89 10.37
C ASP A 97 -3.43 -25.57 9.52
N TRP A 98 -3.86 -24.89 8.45
CA TRP A 98 -4.86 -25.41 7.54
C TRP A 98 -4.33 -25.45 6.10
N ARG A 99 -4.84 -26.40 5.32
CA ARG A 99 -4.63 -26.50 3.88
C ARG A 99 -5.92 -26.93 3.20
N LEU A 100 -6.25 -26.30 2.08
CA LEU A 100 -7.44 -26.56 1.28
C LEU A 100 -7.04 -26.67 -0.18
N VAL A 101 -7.67 -27.59 -0.91
CA VAL A 101 -7.56 -27.69 -2.37
C VAL A 101 -8.96 -27.72 -2.97
N TYR A 102 -9.28 -26.68 -3.73
CA TYR A 102 -10.51 -26.56 -4.50
C TYR A 102 -10.26 -26.94 -5.96
N SER A 103 -11.04 -27.89 -6.46
CA SER A 103 -11.05 -28.28 -7.87
C SER A 103 -12.15 -27.51 -8.59
N GLY A 104 -11.75 -26.69 -9.55
CA GLY A 104 -12.66 -25.98 -10.45
C GLY A 104 -13.40 -26.90 -11.42
N ASP A 105 -12.93 -28.13 -11.65
CA ASP A 105 -13.62 -29.11 -12.51
C ASP A 105 -14.82 -29.75 -11.80
N SER A 106 -14.66 -30.02 -10.50
CA SER A 106 -15.72 -30.62 -9.67
C SER A 106 -16.53 -29.59 -8.90
N HIS A 107 -16.08 -28.33 -8.89
CA HIS A 107 -16.57 -27.24 -8.04
C HIS A 107 -16.61 -27.61 -6.55
N LYS A 108 -15.63 -28.43 -6.11
CA LYS A 108 -15.55 -28.94 -4.75
C LYS A 108 -14.16 -28.77 -4.16
N ILE A 109 -14.11 -28.63 -2.85
CA ILE A 109 -12.92 -28.85 -2.04
C ILE A 109 -12.71 -30.36 -1.99
N VAL A 110 -11.64 -30.80 -2.65
CA VAL A 110 -11.25 -32.21 -2.82
C VAL A 110 -10.16 -32.62 -1.84
N PHE A 111 -9.59 -31.66 -1.12
CA PHE A 111 -8.67 -31.90 -0.01
C PHE A 111 -8.81 -30.79 1.02
N ALA A 112 -8.90 -31.18 2.29
CA ALA A 112 -8.83 -30.28 3.43
C ALA A 112 -8.05 -30.92 4.56
N GLU A 113 -7.12 -30.18 5.13
CA GLU A 113 -6.28 -30.61 6.24
C GLU A 113 -6.26 -29.50 7.30
N LEU A 114 -6.30 -29.93 8.57
CA LEU A 114 -6.21 -29.07 9.73
C LEU A 114 -5.34 -29.77 10.76
N SER A 115 -4.26 -29.12 11.16
CA SER A 115 -3.37 -29.60 12.22
C SER A 115 -3.36 -28.62 13.38
N ILE A 116 -3.18 -29.13 14.60
CA ILE A 116 -3.28 -28.36 15.83
C ILE A 116 -2.00 -28.60 16.64
N THR A 117 -1.34 -27.52 17.06
CA THR A 117 -0.18 -27.57 17.96
C THR A 117 -0.47 -26.75 19.22
N PRO A 118 -0.64 -27.39 20.40
CA PRO A 118 -0.81 -26.69 21.67
C PRO A 118 0.43 -25.87 22.08
N ILE A 119 0.25 -24.87 22.95
CA ILE A 119 1.35 -24.10 23.54
C ILE A 119 2.37 -25.03 24.21
N GLY A 120 3.65 -24.80 23.92
CA GLY A 120 4.78 -25.57 24.48
C GLY A 120 5.05 -26.90 23.77
N ALA A 121 4.20 -27.33 22.84
CA ALA A 121 4.50 -28.45 21.96
C ALA A 121 5.41 -28.03 20.81
N GLU A 122 6.22 -28.97 20.31
CA GLU A 122 7.09 -28.72 19.17
C GLU A 122 6.23 -28.42 17.93
N ILE A 123 6.44 -27.24 17.34
CA ILE A 123 5.73 -26.81 16.13
C ILE A 123 6.27 -27.67 14.98
N GLN A 124 5.42 -28.54 14.45
CA GLN A 124 5.74 -29.29 13.24
C GLN A 124 5.96 -28.34 12.06
N GLU A 125 6.90 -28.67 11.17
CA GLU A 125 7.10 -27.92 9.94
C GLU A 125 5.80 -27.91 9.11
N ARG A 126 5.47 -26.77 8.46
CA ARG A 126 4.37 -26.75 7.49
C ARG A 126 4.67 -27.84 6.44
N PRO A 127 3.66 -28.55 5.92
CA PRO A 127 3.85 -29.50 4.81
C PRO A 127 4.57 -28.89 3.61
N ASP A 128 4.54 -27.55 3.48
CA ASP A 128 5.10 -26.80 2.38
C ASP A 128 6.03 -25.68 2.90
N GLY A 129 7.33 -25.98 3.07
CA GLY A 129 8.53 -25.14 2.87
C GLY A 129 8.63 -23.63 3.20
N GLY A 130 7.72 -22.99 3.96
CA GLY A 130 7.74 -21.53 4.23
C GLY A 130 8.35 -21.14 5.59
N ASN A 131 9.32 -20.21 5.59
CA ASN A 131 10.14 -19.81 6.74
C ASN A 131 9.37 -19.01 7.82
N ARG A 132 9.71 -19.22 9.11
CA ARG A 132 9.00 -18.70 10.30
C ARG A 132 9.31 -17.22 10.59
N GLY A 133 8.32 -16.34 10.50
CA GLY A 133 8.37 -14.99 11.11
C GLY A 133 7.74 -15.01 12.51
N ALA A 134 8.41 -14.47 13.52
CA ALA A 134 7.93 -14.44 14.91
C ALA A 134 6.63 -13.64 15.05
N ALA A 135 5.64 -14.17 15.76
CA ALA A 135 4.37 -13.49 16.06
C ALA A 135 4.56 -12.51 17.23
N LEU A 136 4.08 -11.27 17.07
CA LEU A 136 3.89 -10.32 18.17
C LEU A 136 2.41 -9.97 18.26
N ALA A 137 1.88 -10.02 19.49
CA ALA A 137 0.48 -9.82 19.82
C ALA A 137 -0.08 -8.47 19.32
N PRO A 138 -1.23 -8.44 18.62
CA PRO A 138 -1.90 -7.20 18.28
C PRO A 138 -3.01 -6.83 19.28
N SER A 139 -3.02 -5.53 19.59
CA SER A 139 -4.03 -4.82 20.36
C SER A 139 -5.34 -4.68 19.59
N LYS A 140 -6.47 -4.85 20.30
CA LYS A 140 -7.84 -4.70 19.80
C LYS A 140 -8.08 -3.37 19.08
N VAL A 141 -8.51 -3.43 17.82
CA VAL A 141 -9.27 -2.36 17.16
C VAL A 141 -10.48 -3.01 16.49
N SER A 142 -11.67 -2.76 17.04
CA SER A 142 -12.94 -3.16 16.43
C SER A 142 -13.44 -2.03 15.53
N ALA A 143 -13.58 -2.29 14.23
CA ALA A 143 -14.50 -1.56 13.36
C ALA A 143 -14.78 -2.38 12.09
N SER A 144 -16.06 -2.58 11.79
CA SER A 144 -16.55 -3.17 10.54
C SER A 144 -15.86 -2.57 9.32
N LEU A 145 -15.32 -3.43 8.47
CA LEU A 145 -14.47 -3.08 7.33
C LEU A 145 -15.30 -2.55 6.15
N ALA A 146 -15.31 -1.24 5.96
CA ALA A 146 -15.64 -0.59 4.69
C ALA A 146 -14.42 0.24 4.27
N PRO A 147 -13.55 -0.25 3.36
CA PRO A 147 -12.33 0.47 2.99
C PRO A 147 -12.55 1.65 2.03
N CYS A 148 -13.79 1.92 1.58
CA CYS A 148 -14.06 2.94 0.57
C CYS A 148 -15.07 3.97 1.08
N ALA A 149 -14.60 5.07 1.67
CA ALA A 149 -15.39 6.30 1.72
C ALA A 149 -15.43 6.87 0.28
N SER A 150 -16.49 6.52 -0.46
CA SER A 150 -16.75 6.98 -1.83
C SER A 150 -17.09 8.47 -1.85
N PHE A 151 -16.63 9.21 -2.87
CA PHE A 151 -17.21 10.52 -3.15
C PHE A 151 -18.64 10.30 -3.69
N PRO A 152 -19.65 11.04 -3.22
CA PRO A 152 -21.01 10.86 -3.72
C PRO A 152 -21.13 11.05 -5.24
N GLN A 153 -20.32 11.96 -5.84
CA GLN A 153 -20.39 12.38 -7.24
C GLN A 153 -19.03 13.00 -7.69
N LEU A 154 -18.15 12.27 -8.39
CA LEU A 154 -16.78 12.76 -8.67
C LEU A 154 -16.70 13.85 -9.78
N CYS A 155 -17.52 13.76 -10.83
CA CYS A 155 -17.41 14.64 -12.02
C CYS A 155 -18.72 15.24 -12.53
N VAL A 156 -19.85 14.51 -12.55
CA VAL A 156 -21.23 14.98 -12.85
C VAL A 156 -22.25 14.06 -12.15
N LYS A 157 -23.50 14.52 -11.89
CA LYS A 157 -24.66 13.70 -11.43
C LYS A 157 -24.92 12.48 -12.34
N ALA A 158 -24.23 11.38 -12.10
CA ALA A 158 -24.66 9.99 -12.33
C ALA A 158 -23.51 9.06 -11.93
N ALA A 159 -23.87 7.98 -11.23
CA ALA A 159 -23.05 6.86 -10.79
C ALA A 159 -22.35 7.03 -9.42
N THR A 160 -23.11 6.68 -8.38
CA THR A 160 -22.58 6.10 -7.15
C THR A 160 -21.61 4.96 -7.47
N ASN A 161 -20.50 4.90 -6.74
CA ASN A 161 -19.45 3.92 -6.96
C ASN A 161 -19.87 2.55 -6.38
N ALA A 162 -20.64 1.77 -7.14
CA ALA A 162 -21.06 0.42 -6.74
C ALA A 162 -19.96 -0.64 -6.91
N ASN A 163 -18.88 -0.32 -7.62
CA ASN A 163 -17.78 -1.25 -7.89
C ASN A 163 -16.66 -1.05 -6.86
N GLN A 164 -16.50 -2.04 -5.99
CA GLN A 164 -15.51 -2.04 -4.91
C GLN A 164 -14.05 -2.00 -5.39
N ARG A 165 -13.79 -2.23 -6.69
CA ARG A 165 -12.44 -2.18 -7.31
C ARG A 165 -12.03 -0.80 -7.83
N GLN A 166 -12.83 0.24 -7.57
CA GLN A 166 -12.54 1.59 -8.06
C GLN A 166 -11.99 2.46 -6.94
N VAL A 167 -10.78 2.95 -7.15
CA VAL A 167 -10.12 3.91 -6.28
C VAL A 167 -10.40 5.31 -6.81
N GLU A 168 -10.86 6.18 -5.92
CA GLU A 168 -11.16 7.59 -6.19
C GLU A 168 -10.26 8.48 -5.35
N PHE A 169 -9.69 9.49 -5.99
CA PHE A 169 -8.83 10.45 -5.32
C PHE A 169 -8.89 11.81 -5.99
N LEU A 170 -8.56 12.82 -5.20
CA LEU A 170 -8.38 14.18 -5.69
C LEU A 170 -6.95 14.32 -6.22
N PHE A 171 -6.74 15.25 -7.15
CA PHE A 171 -5.39 15.64 -7.54
C PHE A 171 -5.23 17.15 -7.64
N ALA A 172 -3.98 17.59 -7.48
CA ALA A 172 -3.52 18.92 -7.85
C ALA A 172 -2.28 18.76 -8.74
N THR A 173 -2.19 19.57 -9.78
CA THR A 173 -1.16 19.40 -10.82
C THR A 173 -0.57 20.73 -11.27
N THR A 174 0.75 20.77 -11.47
CA THR A 174 1.46 21.88 -12.15
C THR A 174 1.78 21.54 -13.61
N ARG A 175 1.15 20.50 -14.17
CA ARG A 175 1.26 20.13 -15.58
C ARG A 175 0.30 20.98 -16.42
N ALA A 176 0.72 21.29 -17.65
CA ALA A 176 -0.14 21.91 -18.65
C ALA A 176 -1.24 20.95 -19.08
N LEU A 177 -2.43 21.49 -19.32
CA LEU A 177 -3.56 20.71 -19.83
C LEU A 177 -3.24 20.20 -21.24
N ASP A 178 -3.47 18.91 -21.50
CA ASP A 178 -3.37 18.35 -22.83
C ASP A 178 -4.65 18.66 -23.63
N VAL A 179 -4.62 19.76 -24.39
CA VAL A 179 -5.74 20.19 -25.23
C VAL A 179 -5.91 19.35 -26.50
N ALA A 180 -4.93 18.49 -26.82
CA ALA A 180 -5.00 17.63 -28.01
C ALA A 180 -5.79 16.33 -27.76
N ARG A 181 -5.96 15.93 -26.49
CA ARG A 181 -6.72 14.73 -26.12
C ARG A 181 -8.20 15.02 -25.95
N THR A 182 -9.03 14.04 -26.34
CA THR A 182 -10.49 14.11 -26.20
C THR A 182 -10.95 13.92 -24.74
N ARG A 183 -10.16 13.20 -23.94
CA ARG A 183 -10.36 13.06 -22.49
C ARG A 183 -9.43 14.01 -21.75
N THR A 184 -9.87 14.50 -20.59
CA THR A 184 -9.01 15.32 -19.73
C THR A 184 -7.74 14.55 -19.37
N SER A 185 -6.59 15.12 -19.72
CA SER A 185 -5.25 14.63 -19.40
C SER A 185 -4.31 15.83 -19.34
N PHE A 186 -3.10 15.63 -18.83
CA PHE A 186 -2.10 16.66 -18.64
C PHE A 186 -0.77 16.20 -19.22
N THR A 187 -0.01 17.14 -19.80
CA THR A 187 1.24 16.84 -20.49
C THR A 187 2.42 16.73 -19.51
N GLY A 188 3.62 16.53 -20.05
CA GLY A 188 4.87 16.69 -19.30
C GLY A 188 5.33 18.14 -19.12
N GLU A 189 4.62 19.11 -19.73
CA GLU A 189 5.01 20.51 -19.70
C GLU A 189 4.45 21.25 -18.48
N ARG A 190 5.14 22.31 -18.06
CA ARG A 190 4.71 23.18 -16.95
C ARG A 190 3.43 23.95 -17.31
N GLY A 191 2.50 24.03 -16.37
CA GLY A 191 1.28 24.80 -16.44
C GLY A 191 0.93 25.43 -15.09
N PRO A 192 -0.12 26.26 -15.04
CA PRO A 192 -0.61 26.79 -13.76
C PRO A 192 -1.18 25.67 -12.89
N LEU A 193 -1.19 25.88 -11.56
CA LEU A 193 -1.82 24.96 -10.62
C LEU A 193 -3.27 24.69 -11.01
N ALA A 194 -3.58 23.43 -11.29
CA ALA A 194 -4.92 22.96 -11.61
C ALA A 194 -5.35 21.87 -10.63
N TYR A 195 -6.65 21.82 -10.37
CA TYR A 195 -7.26 20.83 -9.50
C TYR A 195 -8.11 19.86 -10.31
N GLY A 196 -8.30 18.67 -9.77
CA GLY A 196 -9.17 17.68 -10.38
C GLY A 196 -9.41 16.47 -9.51
N ALA A 197 -10.07 15.48 -10.10
CA ALA A 197 -10.33 14.19 -9.48
C ALA A 197 -10.17 13.08 -10.51
N ALA A 198 -9.78 11.89 -10.05
CA ALA A 198 -9.60 10.73 -10.89
C ALA A 198 -10.23 9.48 -10.26
N ARG A 199 -10.66 8.58 -11.14
CA ARG A 199 -11.15 7.25 -10.79
C ARG A 199 -10.36 6.22 -11.58
N VAL A 200 -9.71 5.32 -10.86
CA VAL A 200 -8.88 4.26 -11.43
C VAL A 200 -9.45 2.92 -10.98
N ASN A 201 -9.59 1.99 -11.93
CA ASN A 201 -10.00 0.63 -11.66
C ASN A 201 -8.77 -0.24 -11.36
N VAL A 202 -8.87 -1.05 -10.31
CA VAL A 202 -7.86 -2.01 -9.89
C VAL A 202 -8.18 -3.40 -10.46
N PRO A 203 -7.18 -4.16 -10.96
CA PRO A 203 -7.41 -5.49 -11.51
C PRO A 203 -7.88 -6.49 -10.44
N LEU A 204 -8.49 -7.60 -10.88
CA LEU A 204 -9.02 -8.62 -9.97
C LEU A 204 -7.88 -9.31 -9.19
N ASP A 205 -6.82 -9.67 -9.91
CA ASP A 205 -5.68 -10.40 -9.37
C ASP A 205 -4.54 -9.45 -8.97
N HIS A 206 -4.88 -8.25 -8.49
CA HIS A 206 -3.90 -7.23 -8.11
C HIS A 206 -2.96 -7.73 -7.01
N ARG A 207 -1.67 -7.49 -7.17
CA ARG A 207 -0.64 -7.89 -6.22
C ARG A 207 -0.08 -6.66 -5.52
N VAL A 208 0.01 -6.74 -4.19
CA VAL A 208 0.45 -5.61 -3.37
C VAL A 208 1.80 -5.05 -3.83
N GLY A 209 1.79 -3.76 -4.10
CA GLY A 209 2.93 -2.95 -4.52
C GLY A 209 3.42 -3.27 -5.92
N HIS A 210 2.52 -3.71 -6.80
CA HIS A 210 2.77 -3.95 -8.21
C HIS A 210 1.69 -3.27 -9.06
N ILE A 211 2.08 -2.51 -10.09
CA ILE A 211 1.12 -1.88 -11.00
C ILE A 211 0.99 -2.74 -12.26
N GLU A 212 -0.06 -3.55 -12.36
CA GLU A 212 -0.31 -4.33 -13.57
C GLU A 212 -0.72 -3.40 -14.73
N LEU A 213 0.17 -3.23 -15.72
CA LEU A 213 -0.09 -2.51 -16.96
C LEU A 213 -0.03 -3.44 -18.16
N PRO A 214 -0.65 -3.05 -19.30
CA PRO A 214 -0.53 -3.83 -20.54
C PRO A 214 0.94 -3.92 -20.97
N LEU A 215 1.35 -5.11 -21.40
CA LEU A 215 2.70 -5.34 -21.92
C LEU A 215 2.97 -4.44 -23.12
N LYS A 216 4.07 -3.69 -23.05
CA LYS A 216 4.52 -2.79 -24.11
C LYS A 216 5.98 -3.09 -24.44
N TYR A 217 6.25 -3.39 -25.72
CA TYR A 217 7.60 -3.58 -26.23
C TYR A 217 7.92 -2.45 -27.21
N ALA A 218 8.92 -1.63 -26.86
CA ALA A 218 9.42 -0.57 -27.70
C ALA A 218 10.88 -0.84 -28.09
N LEU A 219 11.24 -0.56 -29.34
CA LEU A 219 12.62 -0.65 -29.84
C LEU A 219 12.94 0.63 -30.62
N TRP A 220 14.08 1.26 -30.33
CA TRP A 220 14.50 2.52 -30.94
C TRP A 220 13.46 3.66 -30.84
N GLY A 221 12.64 3.66 -29.78
CA GLY A 221 11.58 4.65 -29.58
C GLY A 221 10.29 4.40 -30.36
N TYR A 222 10.18 3.26 -31.06
CA TYR A 222 8.96 2.82 -31.73
C TYR A 222 8.29 1.69 -30.97
N ASP A 223 6.99 1.80 -30.76
CA ASP A 223 6.18 0.78 -30.12
C ASP A 223 5.97 -0.39 -31.11
N LEU A 224 6.69 -1.49 -30.89
CA LEU A 224 6.61 -2.69 -31.73
C LEU A 224 5.40 -3.55 -31.37
N TYR A 225 4.97 -3.48 -30.11
CA TYR A 225 3.81 -4.19 -29.60
C TYR A 225 3.24 -3.48 -28.38
N GLU A 226 1.92 -3.35 -28.36
CA GLU A 226 1.18 -2.90 -27.19
C GLU A 226 -0.01 -3.85 -26.99
N GLN A 227 -0.03 -4.52 -25.84
CA GLN A 227 -1.15 -5.34 -25.44
C GLN A 227 -2.38 -4.46 -25.23
N LYS A 228 -3.54 -4.91 -25.70
CA LYS A 228 -4.79 -4.23 -25.41
C LYS A 228 -5.04 -4.20 -23.89
N ALA A 229 -5.38 -3.03 -23.35
CA ALA A 229 -5.76 -2.90 -21.96
C ALA A 229 -7.01 -3.72 -21.60
N ASP A 230 -6.95 -4.47 -20.51
CA ASP A 230 -8.04 -5.28 -19.96
C ASP A 230 -8.29 -4.83 -18.52
N PRO A 231 -9.46 -4.23 -18.20
CA PRO A 231 -9.77 -3.75 -16.84
C PRO A 231 -9.81 -4.82 -15.74
N ASN A 232 -9.82 -6.11 -16.10
CA ASN A 232 -9.73 -7.19 -15.13
C ASN A 232 -8.28 -7.58 -14.82
N LYS A 233 -7.34 -7.31 -15.73
CA LYS A 233 -5.93 -7.69 -15.62
C LYS A 233 -4.99 -6.52 -15.38
N HIS A 234 -5.39 -5.32 -15.77
CA HIS A 234 -4.57 -4.12 -15.67
C HIS A 234 -5.30 -3.02 -14.91
N PHE A 235 -4.52 -2.13 -14.31
CA PHE A 235 -5.02 -0.83 -13.88
C PHE A 235 -5.58 -0.07 -15.09
N PHE A 236 -6.71 0.60 -14.88
CA PHE A 236 -7.39 1.31 -15.95
C PHE A 236 -7.96 2.64 -15.46
N ILE A 237 -7.54 3.74 -16.07
CA ILE A 237 -8.11 5.07 -15.79
C ILE A 237 -9.53 5.11 -16.35
N LYS A 238 -10.51 5.06 -15.45
CA LYS A 238 -11.92 5.12 -15.80
C LYS A 238 -12.35 6.55 -16.08
N GLU A 239 -11.87 7.50 -15.27
CA GLU A 239 -12.33 8.89 -15.31
C GLU A 239 -11.26 9.85 -14.79
N VAL A 240 -11.13 11.00 -15.44
CA VAL A 240 -10.29 12.13 -15.02
C VAL A 240 -11.07 13.40 -15.33
N CYS A 241 -11.15 14.29 -14.35
CA CYS A 241 -11.90 15.53 -14.49
C CYS A 241 -11.10 16.70 -13.94
N LYS A 242 -11.02 17.76 -14.73
CA LYS A 242 -10.50 19.05 -14.27
C LYS A 242 -11.62 19.74 -13.50
N LEU A 243 -11.30 20.20 -12.30
CA LEU A 243 -12.23 20.86 -11.40
C LEU A 243 -11.79 22.31 -11.17
N THR A 244 -12.76 23.18 -10.96
CA THR A 244 -12.51 24.48 -10.33
C THR A 244 -12.08 24.27 -8.88
N ALA A 245 -11.36 25.24 -8.30
CA ALA A 245 -11.00 25.18 -6.89
C ALA A 245 -12.23 25.07 -5.97
N LYS A 246 -13.36 25.66 -6.37
CA LYS A 246 -14.64 25.56 -5.65
C LYS A 246 -15.20 24.14 -5.68
N GLU A 247 -15.28 23.51 -6.86
CA GLU A 247 -15.76 22.12 -6.98
C GLU A 247 -14.88 21.14 -6.23
N TRP A 248 -13.55 21.31 -6.34
CA TRP A 248 -12.59 20.49 -5.60
C TRP A 248 -12.78 20.59 -4.09
N THR A 249 -12.99 21.82 -3.59
CA THR A 249 -13.29 22.08 -2.18
C THR A 249 -14.63 21.45 -1.76
N GLN A 250 -15.65 21.52 -2.62
CA GLN A 250 -16.95 20.91 -2.34
C GLN A 250 -16.84 19.38 -2.26
N LEU A 251 -16.04 18.74 -3.12
CA LEU A 251 -15.79 17.30 -3.03
C LEU A 251 -15.07 16.93 -1.73
N LEU A 252 -14.03 17.69 -1.38
CA LEU A 252 -13.28 17.51 -0.14
C LEU A 252 -14.20 17.60 1.08
N GLN A 253 -15.01 18.65 1.16
CA GLN A 253 -15.97 18.86 2.26
C GLN A 253 -17.07 17.80 2.28
N ALA A 254 -17.55 17.36 1.11
CA ALA A 254 -18.58 16.33 1.01
C ALA A 254 -18.08 14.95 1.49
N LYS A 255 -16.79 14.66 1.35
CA LYS A 255 -16.19 13.44 1.92
C LYS A 255 -16.14 13.51 3.45
N GLY A 256 -15.96 14.69 4.03
CA GLY A 256 -16.09 14.93 5.47
C GLY A 256 -14.95 14.35 6.32
N ASP A 257 -13.89 13.85 5.69
CA ASP A 257 -12.71 13.37 6.40
C ASP A 257 -11.94 14.52 7.05
N ASN A 258 -11.25 14.22 8.14
CA ASN A 258 -10.33 15.14 8.80
C ASN A 258 -8.85 14.77 8.56
N GLU A 259 -8.58 13.75 7.74
CA GLU A 259 -7.26 13.20 7.48
C GLU A 259 -7.04 13.07 5.96
N ALA A 260 -5.85 13.43 5.47
CA ALA A 260 -5.48 13.30 4.07
C ALA A 260 -4.10 12.67 3.88
N LEU A 261 -3.98 11.81 2.86
CA LEU A 261 -2.70 11.30 2.36
C LEU A 261 -2.39 12.00 1.04
N VAL A 262 -1.30 12.75 1.02
CA VAL A 262 -0.79 13.44 -0.16
C VAL A 262 0.38 12.64 -0.73
N PHE A 263 0.20 12.08 -1.93
CA PHE A 263 1.28 11.38 -2.63
C PHE A 263 1.96 12.28 -3.65
N VAL A 264 3.30 12.26 -3.69
CA VAL A 264 4.13 12.98 -4.65
C VAL A 264 5.03 12.01 -5.41
N HIS A 265 4.83 11.92 -6.72
CA HIS A 265 5.58 11.01 -7.59
C HIS A 265 7.02 11.47 -7.84
N GLY A 266 7.82 10.56 -8.42
CA GLY A 266 9.24 10.77 -8.76
C GLY A 266 9.48 11.32 -10.17
N TYR A 267 10.72 11.21 -10.64
CA TYR A 267 11.10 11.62 -11.99
C TYR A 267 10.61 10.61 -13.04
N ASN A 268 10.53 11.04 -14.31
CA ASN A 268 10.16 10.18 -15.44
C ASN A 268 8.79 9.49 -15.30
N ASN A 269 7.83 10.18 -14.68
CA ASN A 269 6.44 9.73 -14.62
C ASN A 269 5.58 10.60 -15.53
N SER A 270 4.75 9.98 -16.37
CA SER A 270 3.64 10.67 -17.01
C SER A 270 2.55 11.05 -16.00
N PHE A 271 1.56 11.82 -16.44
CA PHE A 271 0.39 12.08 -15.61
C PHE A 271 -0.34 10.77 -15.27
N GLU A 272 -0.50 9.89 -16.26
CA GLU A 272 -1.15 8.60 -16.11
C GLU A 272 -0.42 7.66 -15.15
N ASP A 273 0.92 7.57 -15.22
CA ASP A 273 1.72 6.75 -14.29
C ASP A 273 1.52 7.20 -12.84
N SER A 274 1.40 8.51 -12.64
CA SER A 274 1.13 9.11 -11.33
C SER A 274 -0.26 8.74 -10.80
N LEU A 275 -1.27 8.65 -11.68
CA LEU A 275 -2.62 8.20 -11.33
C LEU A 275 -2.62 6.72 -10.92
N TYR A 276 -1.90 5.87 -11.66
CA TYR A 276 -1.78 4.44 -11.32
C TYR A 276 -1.05 4.22 -9.99
N SER A 277 0.04 4.93 -9.77
CA SER A 277 0.80 4.88 -8.51
C SER A 277 -0.08 5.27 -7.32
N MET A 278 -0.85 6.35 -7.45
CA MET A 278 -1.79 6.78 -6.41
C MET A 278 -2.87 5.72 -6.15
N ALA A 279 -3.44 5.15 -7.21
CA ALA A 279 -4.45 4.11 -7.10
C ALA A 279 -3.93 2.87 -6.37
N GLN A 280 -2.74 2.40 -6.73
CA GLN A 280 -2.05 1.28 -6.10
C GLN A 280 -1.78 1.56 -4.62
N ILE A 281 -1.22 2.73 -4.29
CA ILE A 281 -0.93 3.11 -2.90
C ILE A 281 -2.20 3.11 -2.05
N VAL A 282 -3.27 3.76 -2.52
CA VAL A 282 -4.53 3.83 -1.76
C VAL A 282 -5.16 2.46 -1.60
N TRP A 283 -5.13 1.64 -2.65
CA TRP A 283 -5.63 0.27 -2.63
C TRP A 283 -4.84 -0.58 -1.63
N ASP A 284 -3.52 -0.61 -1.73
CA ASP A 284 -2.69 -1.49 -0.91
C ASP A 284 -2.68 -1.11 0.56
N LEU A 285 -2.71 0.19 0.85
CA LEU A 285 -2.81 0.70 2.22
C LEU A 285 -4.23 0.60 2.78
N GLN A 286 -5.22 0.30 1.93
CA GLN A 286 -6.65 0.39 2.27
C GLN A 286 -6.97 1.73 2.94
N TYR A 287 -6.36 2.81 2.43
CA TYR A 287 -6.36 4.11 3.07
C TYR A 287 -7.75 4.75 3.01
N ARG A 288 -8.32 5.06 4.18
CA ARG A 288 -9.72 5.48 4.30
C ARG A 288 -9.93 7.00 4.25
N GLY A 289 -8.89 7.78 4.53
CA GLY A 289 -8.98 9.24 4.50
C GLY A 289 -9.06 9.81 3.09
N THR A 290 -8.91 11.13 3.00
CA THR A 290 -8.87 11.81 1.71
C THR A 290 -7.53 11.54 1.02
N ALA A 291 -7.58 10.88 -0.12
CA ALA A 291 -6.40 10.61 -0.90
C ALA A 291 -6.21 11.71 -1.94
N VAL A 292 -5.02 12.32 -1.96
CA VAL A 292 -4.66 13.43 -2.85
C VAL A 292 -3.36 13.13 -3.59
N LEU A 293 -3.38 13.15 -4.91
CA LEU A 293 -2.15 13.13 -5.72
C LEU A 293 -1.68 14.55 -5.99
N PHE A 294 -0.43 14.87 -5.66
CA PHE A 294 0.25 16.04 -6.21
C PHE A 294 1.18 15.60 -7.34
N THR A 295 0.95 16.13 -8.53
CA THR A 295 1.75 15.79 -9.70
C THR A 295 2.38 17.02 -10.33
N TRP A 296 3.67 16.92 -10.64
CA TRP A 296 4.46 18.01 -11.18
C TRP A 296 4.93 17.68 -12.60
N ALA A 297 5.32 18.70 -13.36
CA ALA A 297 5.71 18.59 -14.77
C ALA A 297 7.00 17.79 -14.98
N SER A 298 6.88 16.47 -14.92
CA SER A 298 7.88 15.49 -15.36
C SER A 298 7.56 15.03 -16.78
N ARG A 299 8.57 15.04 -17.66
CA ARG A 299 8.41 14.70 -19.09
C ARG A 299 8.29 13.22 -19.40
N GLY A 300 8.44 12.34 -18.40
CA GLY A 300 8.36 10.88 -18.64
C GLY A 300 9.43 10.35 -19.59
N LYS A 301 10.56 11.06 -19.74
CA LYS A 301 11.71 10.64 -20.57
C LYS A 301 13.03 10.80 -19.82
N THR A 302 13.94 9.84 -20.02
CA THR A 302 15.25 9.77 -19.34
C THR A 302 16.24 10.88 -19.72
N VAL A 303 16.09 11.50 -20.90
CA VAL A 303 16.99 12.58 -21.38
C VAL A 303 16.67 13.97 -20.78
N ASP A 304 15.58 14.10 -20.04
CA ASP A 304 15.06 15.39 -19.54
C ASP A 304 15.36 15.64 -18.04
N TYR A 305 16.33 14.94 -17.44
CA TYR A 305 16.62 15.00 -16.00
C TYR A 305 16.79 16.45 -15.45
N GLN A 306 17.47 17.33 -16.19
CA GLN A 306 17.66 18.72 -15.78
C GLN A 306 16.33 19.51 -15.79
N TYR A 307 15.50 19.29 -16.82
CA TYR A 307 14.17 19.92 -16.89
C TYR A 307 13.29 19.47 -15.72
N ASP A 308 13.26 18.16 -15.45
CA ASP A 308 12.46 17.57 -14.37
C ASP A 308 12.90 18.13 -13.01
N LYS A 309 14.21 18.26 -12.76
CA LYS A 309 14.75 18.86 -11.53
C LYS A 309 14.29 20.31 -11.33
N GLU A 310 14.32 21.12 -12.39
CA GLU A 310 13.85 22.51 -12.33
C GLU A 310 12.33 22.59 -12.19
N SER A 311 11.58 21.70 -12.83
CA SER A 311 10.11 21.62 -12.72
C SER A 311 9.69 21.24 -11.30
N ALA A 312 10.39 20.29 -10.68
CA ALA A 312 10.19 19.90 -9.29
C ALA A 312 10.43 21.09 -8.35
N ALA A 313 11.55 21.81 -8.52
CA ALA A 313 11.86 22.99 -7.70
C ALA A 313 10.78 24.08 -7.82
N ILE A 314 10.31 24.36 -9.05
CA ILE A 314 9.26 25.37 -9.30
C ILE A 314 7.94 24.96 -8.63
N SER A 315 7.59 23.67 -8.64
CA SER A 315 6.30 23.17 -8.11
C SER A 315 6.18 23.21 -6.58
N SER A 316 7.24 23.61 -5.87
CA SER A 316 7.29 23.61 -4.40
C SER A 316 6.32 24.62 -3.77
N GLN A 317 6.10 25.76 -4.43
CA GLN A 317 5.14 26.75 -3.96
C GLN A 317 3.71 26.23 -4.11
N GLU A 318 3.38 25.64 -5.24
CA GLU A 318 2.06 25.07 -5.50
C GLU A 318 1.75 23.88 -4.59
N PHE A 319 2.77 23.10 -4.21
CA PHE A 319 2.62 22.07 -3.19
C PHE A 319 2.29 22.69 -1.81
N THR A 320 2.97 23.77 -1.44
CA THR A 320 2.67 24.53 -0.21
C THR A 320 1.22 25.04 -0.23
N ASP A 321 0.77 25.57 -1.36
CA ASP A 321 -0.58 26.09 -1.54
C ASP A 321 -1.63 24.96 -1.42
N LEU A 322 -1.35 23.76 -1.94
CA LEU A 322 -2.19 22.58 -1.75
C LEU A 322 -2.32 22.23 -0.26
N LEU A 323 -1.20 22.14 0.47
CA LEU A 323 -1.22 21.78 1.90
C LEU A 323 -1.99 22.82 2.73
N ARG A 324 -1.82 24.10 2.41
CA ARG A 324 -2.56 25.19 3.05
C ARG A 324 -4.05 25.13 2.73
N ASN A 325 -4.41 24.84 1.49
CA ASN A 325 -5.81 24.65 1.10
C ASN A 325 -6.45 23.49 1.89
N LEU A 326 -5.80 22.32 1.94
CA LEU A 326 -6.28 21.18 2.74
C LEU A 326 -6.52 21.57 4.20
N THR A 327 -5.56 22.28 4.81
CA THR A 327 -5.67 22.75 6.20
C THR A 327 -6.85 23.72 6.37
N ASN A 328 -7.00 24.68 5.46
CA ASN A 328 -8.08 25.67 5.49
C ASN A 328 -9.47 25.04 5.31
N GLN A 329 -9.56 23.92 4.59
CA GLN A 329 -10.80 23.16 4.41
C GLN A 329 -11.09 22.18 5.55
N GLY A 330 -10.32 22.21 6.64
CA GLY A 330 -10.60 21.46 7.86
C GLY A 330 -9.88 20.11 7.98
N ILE A 331 -8.96 19.78 7.06
CA ILE A 331 -8.09 18.61 7.24
C ILE A 331 -7.12 18.90 8.39
N LYS A 332 -7.20 18.07 9.44
CA LYS A 332 -6.42 18.22 10.68
C LYS A 332 -5.14 17.38 10.68
N LYS A 333 -5.14 16.27 9.94
CA LYS A 333 -4.03 15.30 9.91
C LYS A 333 -3.62 15.09 8.45
N ILE A 334 -2.51 15.70 8.04
CA ILE A 334 -1.99 15.57 6.67
C ILE A 334 -0.77 14.66 6.69
N HIS A 335 -0.84 13.54 6.00
CA HIS A 335 0.29 12.66 5.71
C HIS A 335 0.83 12.96 4.31
N VAL A 336 2.14 12.92 4.15
CA VAL A 336 2.83 13.12 2.88
C VAL A 336 3.69 11.90 2.59
N LEU A 337 3.47 11.26 1.45
CA LEU A 337 4.31 10.19 0.92
C LEU A 337 4.97 10.70 -0.36
N ALA A 338 6.29 10.78 -0.37
CA ALA A 338 7.04 11.26 -1.53
C ALA A 338 8.04 10.22 -2.02
N HIS A 339 8.06 9.99 -3.34
CA HIS A 339 8.95 9.04 -3.97
C HIS A 339 10.08 9.75 -4.73
N SER A 340 11.32 9.26 -4.60
CA SER A 340 12.46 9.69 -5.43
C SER A 340 12.58 11.22 -5.49
N MET A 341 12.60 11.81 -6.68
CA MET A 341 12.74 13.25 -6.90
C MET A 341 11.56 14.08 -6.37
N GLY A 342 10.39 13.45 -6.12
CA GLY A 342 9.27 14.10 -5.44
C GLY A 342 9.66 14.61 -4.05
N ASN A 343 10.64 13.99 -3.39
CA ASN A 343 11.18 14.48 -2.12
C ASN A 343 11.85 15.86 -2.26
N MET A 344 12.41 16.21 -3.42
CA MET A 344 12.97 17.54 -3.64
C MET A 344 11.87 18.61 -3.55
N VAL A 345 10.71 18.36 -4.15
CA VAL A 345 9.52 19.24 -4.07
C VAL A 345 9.14 19.49 -2.61
N ILE A 346 9.12 18.42 -1.80
CA ILE A 346 8.77 18.51 -0.38
C ILE A 346 9.80 19.30 0.42
N ILE A 347 11.09 19.00 0.24
CA ILE A 347 12.15 19.70 0.97
C ILE A 347 12.13 21.19 0.64
N ASP A 348 12.00 21.55 -0.64
CA ASP A 348 11.96 22.94 -1.08
C ASP A 348 10.70 23.68 -0.63
N ALA A 349 9.55 22.99 -0.59
CA ALA A 349 8.30 23.56 -0.10
C ALA A 349 8.35 23.85 1.39
N LEU A 350 8.96 22.97 2.19
CA LEU A 350 8.86 23.00 3.65
C LEU A 350 10.03 23.71 4.35
N LYS A 351 11.21 23.79 3.74
CA LYS A 351 12.43 24.33 4.40
C LYS A 351 12.27 25.76 4.93
N SER A 352 11.40 26.58 4.32
CA SER A 352 11.13 27.96 4.74
C SER A 352 9.88 28.11 5.62
N GLN A 353 9.03 27.08 5.73
CA GLN A 353 7.72 27.18 6.38
C GLN A 353 7.78 27.35 7.90
N LYS A 354 8.92 27.04 8.52
CA LYS A 354 9.12 27.29 9.96
C LYS A 354 9.00 28.77 10.33
N GLN A 355 9.30 29.67 9.39
CA GLN A 355 9.21 31.12 9.60
C GLN A 355 7.83 31.68 9.23
N ASP A 356 6.92 30.85 8.68
CA ASP A 356 5.56 31.26 8.35
C ASP A 356 4.78 31.54 9.64
N PRO A 357 4.04 32.66 9.75
CA PRO A 357 3.17 32.95 10.89
C PRO A 357 2.13 31.85 11.17
N VAL A 358 1.73 31.11 10.15
CA VAL A 358 0.82 29.96 10.23
C VAL A 358 1.54 28.74 9.65
N PRO A 359 2.43 28.11 10.44
CA PRO A 359 3.24 27.01 9.94
C PRO A 359 2.37 25.81 9.60
N LEU A 360 2.67 25.18 8.46
CA LEU A 360 2.06 23.92 8.07
C LEU A 360 2.35 22.85 9.11
N LYS A 361 1.37 21.97 9.35
CA LYS A 361 1.50 20.82 10.24
C LYS A 361 1.29 19.54 9.46
N ILE A 362 2.31 18.69 9.45
CA ILE A 362 2.30 17.39 8.81
C ILE A 362 2.29 16.33 9.90
N ALA A 363 1.42 15.34 9.77
CA ALA A 363 1.37 14.21 10.67
C ALA A 363 2.55 13.26 10.38
N GLU A 364 2.58 12.68 9.18
CA GLU A 364 3.71 11.85 8.74
C GLU A 364 4.31 12.39 7.46
N LEU A 365 5.63 12.56 7.43
CA LEU A 365 6.39 12.75 6.21
C LEU A 365 7.19 11.49 5.92
N ILE A 366 6.71 10.73 4.93
CA ILE A 366 7.25 9.45 4.51
C ILE A 366 8.00 9.65 3.19
N MET A 367 9.30 9.38 3.22
CA MET A 367 10.23 9.70 2.15
C MET A 367 10.82 8.39 1.61
N ALA A 368 10.34 7.97 0.45
CA ALA A 368 10.74 6.73 -0.18
C ALA A 368 11.86 6.98 -1.20
N ALA A 369 13.02 6.38 -0.96
CA ALA A 369 14.22 6.47 -1.79
C ALA A 369 14.54 7.91 -2.22
N PRO A 370 14.76 8.88 -1.29
CA PRO A 370 14.84 10.28 -1.66
C PRO A 370 15.98 10.60 -2.62
N ASP A 371 15.61 11.02 -3.83
CA ASP A 371 16.54 11.52 -4.83
C ASP A 371 16.82 13.02 -4.56
N VAL A 372 17.44 13.28 -3.41
CA VAL A 372 17.88 14.60 -2.97
C VAL A 372 19.36 14.52 -2.64
N ASP A 373 20.11 15.58 -2.91
CA ASP A 373 21.53 15.62 -2.55
C ASP A 373 21.69 15.38 -1.04
N ARG A 374 22.59 14.49 -0.64
CA ARG A 374 22.71 14.05 0.75
C ARG A 374 23.06 15.20 1.69
N ASP A 375 23.91 16.13 1.26
CA ASP A 375 24.31 17.28 2.07
C ASP A 375 23.21 18.33 2.11
N TYR A 376 22.54 18.55 0.97
CA TYR A 376 21.36 19.41 0.90
C TYR A 376 20.24 18.92 1.82
N PHE A 377 19.95 17.62 1.82
CA PHE A 377 18.96 17.02 2.74
C PHE A 377 19.39 17.23 4.19
N ARG A 378 20.66 16.92 4.53
CA ARG A 378 21.20 17.11 5.89
C ARG A 378 21.06 18.56 6.37
N GLN A 379 21.28 19.53 5.49
CA GLN A 379 21.18 20.94 5.82
C GLN A 379 19.74 21.40 6.07
N ASN A 380 18.76 20.88 5.31
CA ASN A 380 17.38 21.40 5.32
C ASN A 380 16.42 20.60 6.22
N ALA A 381 16.65 19.31 6.42
CA ALA A 381 15.77 18.46 7.22
C ALA A 381 15.52 18.97 8.67
N PRO A 382 16.51 19.56 9.39
CA PRO A 382 16.27 20.14 10.71
C PRO A 382 15.28 21.32 10.72
N ALA A 383 15.12 22.04 9.61
CA ALA A 383 14.13 23.11 9.49
C ALA A 383 12.70 22.56 9.29
N ILE A 384 12.58 21.37 8.72
CA ILE A 384 11.31 20.70 8.40
C ILE A 384 10.79 19.89 9.57
N ARG A 385 11.69 19.25 10.35
CA ARG A 385 11.32 18.39 11.49
C ARG A 385 10.29 19.01 12.45
N PRO A 386 10.38 20.29 12.84
CA PRO A 386 9.38 20.90 13.74
C PRO A 386 7.97 21.03 13.14
N LEU A 387 7.82 20.91 11.82
CA LEU A 387 6.54 20.97 11.12
C LEU A 387 5.84 19.60 11.09
N THR A 388 6.57 18.52 11.39
CA THR A 388 6.10 17.13 11.27
C THR A 388 5.93 16.48 12.65
N LYS A 389 4.92 15.64 12.85
CA LYS A 389 4.91 14.74 14.03
C LYS A 389 5.88 13.58 13.87
N GLY A 390 6.06 13.07 12.65
CA GLY A 390 7.00 12.01 12.30
C GLY A 390 7.62 12.20 10.93
N MET A 391 8.90 11.82 10.80
CA MET A 391 9.62 11.73 9.52
C MET A 391 10.21 10.32 9.38
N THR A 392 9.98 9.68 8.24
CA THR A 392 10.52 8.36 7.91
C THR A 392 11.24 8.43 6.58
N LEU A 393 12.47 7.91 6.51
CA LEU A 393 13.26 7.81 5.28
C LEU A 393 13.56 6.34 5.01
N TYR A 394 13.04 5.81 3.90
CA TYR A 394 13.44 4.49 3.40
C TYR A 394 14.58 4.64 2.40
N ALA A 395 15.73 4.04 2.70
CA ALA A 395 16.95 4.09 1.89
C ALA A 395 17.34 2.69 1.39
N SER A 396 17.96 2.60 0.22
CA SER A 396 18.45 1.32 -0.32
C SER A 396 19.78 1.50 -1.05
N SER A 397 20.69 0.54 -0.89
CA SER A 397 21.89 0.43 -1.76
C SER A 397 21.59 -0.24 -3.10
N SER A 398 20.45 -0.94 -3.20
CA SER A 398 20.08 -1.77 -4.35
C SER A 398 19.07 -1.09 -5.28
N ASP A 399 18.67 0.15 -4.99
CA ASP A 399 17.69 0.88 -5.80
C ASP A 399 18.31 1.35 -7.13
N ARG A 400 17.83 0.77 -8.24
CA ARG A 400 18.38 1.03 -9.57
C ARG A 400 18.15 2.48 -10.03
N ALA A 401 17.05 3.10 -9.64
CA ALA A 401 16.73 4.47 -10.03
C ALA A 401 17.67 5.45 -9.32
N LEU A 402 17.94 5.23 -8.03
CA LEU A 402 18.91 6.00 -7.27
C LEU A 402 20.34 5.81 -7.79
N LEU A 403 20.73 4.59 -8.16
CA LEU A 403 22.04 4.34 -8.78
C LEU A 403 22.22 5.14 -10.08
N ALA A 404 21.18 5.20 -10.93
CA ALA A 404 21.19 6.00 -12.15
C ALA A 404 21.25 7.50 -11.84
N SER A 405 20.44 7.99 -10.88
CA SER A 405 20.44 9.39 -10.47
C SER A 405 21.78 9.84 -9.91
N ARG A 406 22.39 9.04 -9.01
CA ARG A 406 23.73 9.29 -8.47
C ARG A 406 24.75 9.44 -9.60
N LYS A 407 24.70 8.59 -10.63
CA LYS A 407 25.59 8.67 -11.79
C LYS A 407 25.40 9.97 -12.57
N LEU A 408 24.15 10.40 -12.79
CA LEU A 408 23.84 11.67 -13.45
C LEU A 408 24.23 12.89 -12.60
N ALA A 409 24.17 12.77 -11.28
CA ALA A 409 24.55 13.79 -10.31
C ALA A 409 26.06 13.84 -10.01
N GLY A 410 26.92 13.27 -10.87
CA GLY A 410 28.37 13.31 -10.70
C GLY A 410 28.91 12.38 -9.60
N ASN A 411 28.23 11.27 -9.34
CA ASN A 411 28.53 10.29 -8.30
C ASN A 411 28.41 10.80 -6.85
N ILE A 412 27.67 11.89 -6.63
CA ILE A 412 27.37 12.40 -5.30
C ILE A 412 26.25 11.55 -4.66
N PRO A 413 26.45 10.99 -3.45
CA PRO A 413 25.43 10.20 -2.76
C PRO A 413 24.10 10.95 -2.61
N ARG A 414 22.99 10.24 -2.82
CA ARG A 414 21.65 10.76 -2.57
C ARG A 414 21.21 10.46 -1.14
N ALA A 415 20.22 11.18 -0.63
CA ALA A 415 19.70 10.98 0.71
C ALA A 415 19.07 9.59 0.91
N GLY A 416 18.52 9.00 -0.16
CA GLY A 416 18.02 7.62 -0.18
C GLY A 416 19.06 6.52 -0.45
N ASP A 417 20.33 6.88 -0.72
CA ASP A 417 21.39 5.89 -0.95
C ASP A 417 21.90 5.29 0.37
N VAL A 418 22.33 4.02 0.31
CA VAL A 418 23.08 3.36 1.37
C VAL A 418 24.48 3.01 0.87
N PRO A 419 25.45 3.94 0.97
CA PRO A 419 26.85 3.66 0.65
C PRO A 419 27.51 2.77 1.73
N ALA A 420 28.79 2.43 1.54
CA ALA A 420 29.51 1.50 2.41
C ALA A 420 29.57 1.95 3.88
N GLU A 421 29.59 3.26 4.12
CA GLU A 421 29.54 3.85 5.46
C GLU A 421 28.15 3.81 6.12
N GLY A 422 27.11 3.36 5.40
CA GLY A 422 25.74 3.27 5.88
C GLY A 422 24.82 4.40 5.41
N PRO A 423 23.52 4.32 5.75
CA PRO A 423 22.51 5.26 5.28
C PRO A 423 22.69 6.66 5.89
N LEU A 424 22.01 7.67 5.34
CA LEU A 424 21.97 8.99 5.96
C LEU A 424 21.18 8.96 7.28
N VAL A 425 21.82 9.32 8.39
CA VAL A 425 21.19 9.42 9.71
C VAL A 425 21.05 10.89 10.10
N ILE A 426 19.84 11.30 10.49
CA ILE A 426 19.51 12.65 10.98
C ILE A 426 18.70 12.50 12.27
N ASP A 427 19.02 13.29 13.29
CA ASP A 427 18.31 13.23 14.57
C ASP A 427 16.80 13.53 14.42
N GLY A 428 15.98 12.62 14.93
CA GLY A 428 14.52 12.69 14.85
C GLY A 428 13.93 12.34 13.47
N ILE A 429 14.69 11.66 12.61
CA ILE A 429 14.19 11.02 11.40
C ILE A 429 14.41 9.51 11.51
N ASP A 430 13.35 8.73 11.31
CA ASP A 430 13.46 7.28 11.25
C ASP A 430 14.05 6.86 9.91
N THR A 431 15.38 6.68 9.86
CA THR A 431 16.06 6.13 8.68
C THR A 431 16.00 4.60 8.69
N ILE A 432 15.48 4.02 7.61
CA ILE A 432 15.28 2.58 7.46
C ILE A 432 15.98 2.11 6.19
N ASP A 433 17.03 1.31 6.35
CA ASP A 433 17.71 0.62 5.26
C ASP A 433 16.90 -0.60 4.81
N VAL A 434 16.33 -0.51 3.62
CA VAL A 434 15.51 -1.55 2.99
C VAL A 434 16.31 -2.37 1.97
N THR A 435 17.65 -2.27 1.95
CA THR A 435 18.50 -2.98 0.99
C THR A 435 18.16 -4.47 0.90
N ALA A 436 17.82 -5.09 2.03
CA ALA A 436 17.47 -6.51 2.10
C ALA A 436 16.15 -6.86 1.40
N VAL A 437 15.24 -5.90 1.23
CA VAL A 437 13.91 -6.14 0.69
C VAL A 437 13.95 -6.31 -0.84
N GLY A 438 14.86 -5.60 -1.52
CA GLY A 438 15.10 -5.78 -2.96
C GLY A 438 15.54 -4.51 -3.69
N THR A 439 15.46 -4.57 -5.02
CA THR A 439 15.99 -3.53 -5.92
C THR A 439 15.01 -2.41 -6.24
N GLU A 440 13.73 -2.51 -5.84
CA GLU A 440 12.71 -1.49 -6.07
C GLU A 440 11.84 -1.30 -4.82
N LEU A 441 11.93 -0.10 -4.23
CA LEU A 441 11.36 0.18 -2.91
C LEU A 441 9.81 0.19 -2.91
N LEU A 442 9.17 0.70 -3.96
CA LEU A 442 7.72 0.85 -4.02
C LEU A 442 7.06 0.16 -5.23
N GLY A 443 7.83 -0.53 -6.09
CA GLY A 443 7.30 -1.15 -7.32
C GLY A 443 6.65 -0.16 -8.30
N LEU A 444 7.06 1.12 -8.22
CA LEU A 444 6.53 2.21 -9.06
C LEU A 444 7.19 2.30 -10.44
N ASN A 445 8.19 1.43 -10.70
CA ASN A 445 8.72 1.18 -12.03
C ASN A 445 8.19 -0.18 -12.50
N HIS A 446 7.73 -0.24 -13.75
CA HIS A 446 6.88 -1.31 -14.28
C HIS A 446 7.55 -2.69 -14.45
N ASP A 447 8.76 -2.90 -13.93
CA ASP A 447 9.62 -4.01 -14.34
C ASP A 447 9.98 -5.04 -13.24
N VAL A 448 9.70 -4.82 -11.94
CA VAL A 448 10.11 -5.78 -10.88
C VAL A 448 9.08 -5.98 -9.76
N PHE A 449 8.82 -7.26 -9.45
CA PHE A 449 7.62 -7.78 -8.78
C PHE A 449 7.73 -8.03 -7.25
N ALA A 450 8.91 -8.05 -6.61
CA ALA A 450 9.06 -8.83 -5.38
C ALA A 450 9.16 -8.08 -4.02
N SER A 451 9.38 -6.77 -3.97
CA SER A 451 9.99 -6.13 -2.78
C SER A 451 9.15 -5.10 -2.01
N SER A 452 7.86 -4.91 -2.30
CA SER A 452 7.10 -3.74 -1.77
C SER A 452 6.13 -4.06 -0.63
N ARG A 453 5.66 -5.30 -0.44
CA ARG A 453 4.63 -5.63 0.56
C ARG A 453 5.02 -5.31 2.02
N PRO A 454 6.22 -5.68 2.52
CA PRO A 454 6.61 -5.32 3.89
C PRO A 454 6.69 -3.80 4.09
N ILE A 455 7.16 -3.06 3.09
CA ILE A 455 7.24 -1.59 3.13
C ILE A 455 5.84 -0.97 3.13
N MET A 456 4.93 -1.43 2.27
CA MET A 456 3.53 -0.99 2.28
C MET A 456 2.85 -1.27 3.61
N SER A 457 3.16 -2.42 4.23
CA SER A 457 2.66 -2.75 5.57
C SER A 457 3.19 -1.79 6.64
N ASP A 458 4.48 -1.42 6.60
CA ASP A 458 5.07 -0.45 7.52
C ASP A 458 4.44 0.94 7.35
N ILE A 459 4.24 1.37 6.10
CA ILE A 459 3.53 2.61 5.77
C ILE A 459 2.09 2.57 6.30
N GLY A 460 1.37 1.47 6.13
CA GLY A 460 0.01 1.31 6.68
C GLY A 460 -0.04 1.47 8.20
N ILE A 461 0.94 0.91 8.91
CA ILE A 461 1.08 1.05 10.37
C ILE A 461 1.41 2.49 10.75
N LEU A 462 2.33 3.15 10.02
CA LEU A 462 2.69 4.56 10.22
C LEU A 462 1.48 5.50 10.10
N LEU A 463 0.61 5.28 9.11
CA LEU A 463 -0.56 6.12 8.89
C LEU A 463 -1.67 5.89 9.92
N SER A 464 -1.82 4.64 10.40
CA SER A 464 -2.92 4.24 11.28
C SER A 464 -2.63 4.30 12.79
N THR A 465 -1.37 4.39 13.21
CA THR A 465 -0.98 4.30 14.63
C THR A 465 -0.68 5.67 15.24
N ASP A 466 -1.43 6.04 16.28
CA ASP A 466 -1.17 7.21 17.13
C ASP A 466 -1.25 6.76 18.62
N PRO A 467 -0.19 6.91 19.44
CA PRO A 467 1.09 7.55 19.15
C PRO A 467 1.98 6.73 18.20
N ARG A 468 2.79 7.44 17.41
CA ARG A 468 3.78 6.87 16.50
C ARG A 468 4.68 5.86 17.23
N LYS A 469 4.87 4.68 16.63
CA LYS A 469 5.81 3.65 17.10
C LYS A 469 7.13 3.70 16.33
N PRO A 470 8.28 3.41 16.99
CA PRO A 470 9.56 3.28 16.30
C PRO A 470 9.54 2.10 15.32
N PRO A 471 10.38 2.08 14.26
CA PRO A 471 10.31 1.10 13.18
C PRO A 471 10.33 -0.37 13.63
N ASN A 472 11.19 -0.73 14.57
CA ASN A 472 11.27 -2.09 15.11
C ASN A 472 10.09 -2.51 15.99
N GLN A 473 9.13 -1.62 16.26
CA GLN A 473 7.87 -1.94 16.93
C GLN A 473 6.66 -1.91 15.98
N ARG A 474 6.86 -1.47 14.73
CA ARG A 474 5.83 -1.51 13.69
C ARG A 474 5.80 -2.88 13.03
N LEU A 475 6.94 -3.35 12.53
CA LEU A 475 7.13 -4.69 11.97
C LEU A 475 8.33 -5.37 12.60
N ALA A 476 8.24 -5.78 13.87
CA ALA A 476 9.42 -6.24 14.63
C ALA A 476 10.12 -7.46 14.05
N SER A 477 9.41 -8.30 13.31
CA SER A 477 9.96 -9.48 12.64
C SER A 477 10.71 -9.15 11.35
N TYR A 478 10.52 -7.93 10.83
CA TYR A 478 11.15 -7.46 9.60
C TYR A 478 12.16 -6.34 9.86
N ILE A 479 11.91 -5.44 10.81
CA ILE A 479 12.70 -4.22 11.00
C ILE A 479 13.50 -4.30 12.31
N PHE A 480 14.82 -4.20 12.17
CA PHE A 480 15.78 -4.34 13.28
C PHE A 480 16.56 -3.05 13.51
N ALA A 481 16.75 -2.69 14.78
CA ALA A 481 17.58 -1.55 15.17
C ALA A 481 19.07 -1.80 14.88
N VAL A 482 19.81 -0.73 14.55
CA VAL A 482 21.25 -0.76 14.32
C VAL A 482 21.97 0.30 15.19
N PRO A 483 22.96 -0.09 16.02
CA PRO A 483 23.33 -1.46 16.37
C PRO A 483 22.20 -2.17 17.14
N GLY A 484 22.17 -3.50 17.09
CA GLY A 484 21.09 -4.30 17.70
C GLY A 484 20.96 -4.03 19.20
N ASN A 485 19.72 -4.04 19.71
CA ASN A 485 19.37 -3.81 21.12
C ASN A 485 19.71 -2.41 21.68
N ALA A 486 20.06 -1.43 20.83
CA ALA A 486 20.27 -0.07 21.27
C ALA A 486 18.96 0.57 21.78
N LYS A 487 19.01 1.23 22.94
CA LYS A 487 17.89 2.05 23.46
C LYS A 487 17.57 3.24 22.55
N THR A 488 18.59 3.77 21.89
CA THR A 488 18.48 4.82 20.87
C THR A 488 19.21 4.31 19.63
N PRO A 489 18.51 3.61 18.71
CA PRO A 489 19.09 3.14 17.46
C PRO A 489 19.64 4.31 16.63
N LEU A 490 20.74 4.10 15.91
CA LEU A 490 21.24 5.07 14.93
C LEU A 490 20.33 5.10 13.69
N TYR A 491 19.92 3.91 13.25
CA TYR A 491 18.97 3.69 12.17
C TYR A 491 18.36 2.29 12.32
N TRP A 492 17.47 1.92 11.41
CA TRP A 492 16.87 0.60 11.34
C TRP A 492 17.13 -0.04 9.99
N ARG A 493 17.03 -1.36 9.90
CA ARG A 493 17.16 -2.09 8.65
C ARG A 493 16.18 -3.24 8.54
N TYR A 494 15.80 -3.58 7.33
CA TYR A 494 15.08 -4.83 7.08
C TYR A 494 16.01 -6.04 7.24
N GLY A 495 15.51 -7.09 7.88
CA GLY A 495 16.14 -8.42 7.88
C GLY A 495 16.03 -9.06 6.50
N LYS A 496 16.95 -10.00 6.23
CA LYS A 496 16.88 -10.87 5.06
C LYS A 496 15.91 -12.03 5.29
#